data_AF-A0A264VWQ2-F1
#
_entry.id   AF-A0A264VWQ2-F1
#
_cell.length_a   1.000
_cell.length_b   1.000
_cell.length_c   1.000
_cell.angle_alpha   90.00
_cell.angle_beta   90.00
_cell.angle_gamma   90.00
#
_symmetry.space_group_name_H-M   'P 1'
#
loop_
_entity.id
_entity.type
_entity.pdbx_description
1 polymer ?
#
loop_
_entity_poly.entity_id
_entity_poly.type
_entity_poly.pdbx_seq_one_letter_code
_entity_poly.pdbx_strand_id
1 'polypeptide(L)' 'MPTIHYVPILNAPKPDIRTGLFKFCFFAVKRIDRTDKGCRKEVYATDLKSAKLQLVSEYVLSLASQTPVGA' A
#
# COMPACT_ATOMS: atom_id res chain seq x y z
N MET A 1 -25.01 0.40 -3.97
CA MET A 1 -23.73 -0.32 -4.17
C MET A 1 -22.65 0.71 -4.46
N PRO A 2 -21.55 0.81 -3.70
CA PRO A 2 -20.54 1.83 -3.96
C PRO A 2 -19.67 1.39 -5.14
N THR A 3 -19.60 2.25 -6.15
CA THR A 3 -18.68 2.08 -7.28
C THR A 3 -17.26 2.41 -6.82
N ILE A 4 -16.44 1.38 -6.66
CA ILE A 4 -15.02 1.52 -6.31
C ILE A 4 -14.28 1.89 -7.61
N HIS A 5 -13.85 3.14 -7.72
CA HIS A 5 -12.96 3.56 -8.79
C HIS A 5 -11.56 3.02 -8.53
N TYR A 6 -11.28 1.85 -9.13
CA TYR A 6 -9.96 1.23 -9.15
C TYR A 6 -9.09 1.96 -10.19
N VAL A 7 -8.09 2.71 -9.72
CA VAL A 7 -7.04 3.23 -10.59
C VAL A 7 -6.00 2.10 -10.75
N PRO A 8 -5.81 1.53 -11.95
CA PRO A 8 -4.83 0.48 -12.16
C PRO A 8 -3.44 1.08 -11.94
N ILE A 9 -2.67 0.53 -11.02
CA ILE A 9 -1.25 0.86 -10.87
C ILE A 9 -0.56 0.33 -12.13
N LEU A 10 -0.41 1.18 -13.14
CA LEU A 10 0.12 0.81 -14.46
C LEU A 10 1.58 0.32 -14.41
N ASN A 11 2.29 0.63 -13.33
CA ASN A 11 3.71 0.30 -13.11
C ASN A 11 3.93 -0.80 -12.06
N ALA A 12 2.87 -1.48 -11.63
CA ALA A 12 3.03 -2.62 -10.73
C ALA A 12 3.71 -3.77 -11.51
N PRO A 13 4.81 -4.35 -11.01
CA PRO A 13 5.43 -5.50 -11.66
C PRO A 13 4.38 -6.60 -11.79
N LYS A 14 4.11 -7.01 -13.04
CA LYS A 14 3.16 -8.08 -13.34
C LYS A 14 3.65 -9.33 -12.60
N PRO A 15 2.81 -9.99 -11.79
CA PRO A 15 3.26 -11.17 -11.04
C PRO A 15 3.63 -12.25 -12.07
N ASP A 16 4.93 -12.46 -12.24
CA ASP A 16 5.45 -13.50 -13.11
C ASP A 16 5.35 -14.83 -12.37
N ILE A 17 4.64 -15.79 -12.98
CA ILE A 17 4.42 -17.14 -12.46
C ILE A 17 5.76 -17.83 -12.13
N ARG A 18 6.86 -17.41 -12.77
CA ARG A 18 8.21 -17.93 -12.52
C ARG A 18 8.88 -17.41 -11.25
N THR A 19 8.41 -16.28 -10.71
CA THR A 19 9.07 -15.59 -9.57
C THR A 19 8.45 -15.91 -8.20
N GLY A 20 7.30 -16.58 -8.15
CA GLY A 20 6.63 -16.89 -6.88
C GLY A 20 6.12 -15.64 -6.13
N LEU A 21 5.92 -14.52 -6.83
CA LEU A 21 5.45 -13.28 -6.21
C LEU A 21 3.92 -13.33 -6.01
N PHE A 22 3.50 -13.18 -4.75
CA PHE A 22 2.11 -13.01 -4.36
C PHE A 22 1.75 -11.53 -4.28
N LYS A 23 0.49 -11.22 -4.61
CA LYS A 23 -0.08 -9.89 -4.45
C LYS A 23 -0.72 -9.77 -3.06
N PHE A 24 -0.10 -8.99 -2.18
CA PHE A 24 -0.64 -8.64 -0.87
C PHE A 24 -1.38 -7.31 -0.93
N CYS A 25 -2.64 -7.27 -0.48
CA CYS A 25 -3.44 -6.04 -0.40
C CYS A 25 -3.63 -5.65 1.06
N PHE A 26 -3.11 -4.48 1.43
CA PHE A 26 -3.26 -3.89 2.76
C PHE A 26 -4.27 -2.75 2.71
N PHE A 27 -5.12 -2.67 3.74
CA PHE A 27 -6.13 -1.63 3.87
C PHE A 27 -5.89 -0.86 5.16
N ALA A 28 -5.68 0.45 5.03
CA ALA A 28 -5.59 1.38 6.15
C ALA A 28 -6.88 2.21 6.20
N VAL A 29 -7.53 2.26 7.36
CA VAL A 29 -8.74 3.06 7.58
C VAL A 29 -8.48 3.98 8.75
N LYS A 30 -8.67 5.29 8.60
CA LYS A 30 -8.62 6.21 9.74
C LYS A 30 -9.83 5.95 10.63
N ARG A 31 -9.61 5.39 11.83
CA ARG A 31 -10.68 5.09 12.79
C ARG A 31 -11.58 6.29 13.16
N ILE A 32 -11.02 7.50 13.11
CA ILE A 32 -11.72 8.72 13.50
C ILE A 32 -12.59 9.27 12.36
N ASP A 33 -12.21 9.00 11.11
CA ASP A 33 -12.90 9.53 9.95
C ASP A 33 -13.84 8.47 9.35
N ARG A 34 -15.12 8.55 9.73
CA ARG A 34 -16.16 7.64 9.23
C ARG A 34 -16.48 7.83 7.74
N THR A 35 -15.96 8.88 7.12
CA THR A 35 -16.09 9.16 5.68
C THR A 35 -14.84 8.80 4.89
N ASP A 36 -13.75 8.46 5.56
CA ASP A 36 -12.52 8.01 4.93
C ASP A 36 -12.80 6.73 4.14
N LYS A 37 -12.52 6.78 2.84
CA LYS A 37 -12.72 5.65 1.93
C LYS A 37 -11.71 4.53 2.18
N GLY A 38 -10.76 4.75 3.08
CA GLY A 38 -9.66 3.86 3.37
C GLY A 38 -8.63 3.91 2.24
N CYS A 39 -7.36 3.80 2.60
CA CYS A 39 -6.29 3.67 1.64
C CYS A 39 -6.00 2.18 1.43
N ARG A 40 -6.13 1.73 0.17
CA ARG A 40 -5.67 0.40 -0.25
C ARG A 40 -4.25 0.52 -0.80
N LYS A 41 -3.34 -0.30 -0.29
CA LYS A 41 -1.98 -0.42 -0.79
C LYS A 41 -1.71 -1.85 -1.24
N GLU A 42 -1.13 -1.99 -2.41
CA GLU A 42 -0.79 -3.29 -2.99
C GLU A 42 0.72 -3.48 -2.98
N VAL A 43 1.17 -4.64 -2.54
CA VAL A 43 2.59 -5.01 -2.42
C VAL A 43 2.78 -6.38 -3.06
N TYR A 44 3.80 -6.50 -3.91
CA TYR A 44 4.16 -7.77 -4.55
C TYR A 44 5.38 -8.33 -3.83
N ALA A 45 5.24 -9.50 -3.22
CA ALA A 45 6.32 -10.14 -2.46
C ALA A 45 6.19 -11.67 -2.47
N THR A 46 7.29 -12.37 -2.19
CA THR A 46 7.33 -13.83 -2.13
C THR A 46 6.60 -14.41 -0.91
N ASP A 47 6.47 -13.61 0.15
CA ASP A 47 5.89 -14.03 1.42
C ASP A 47 5.32 -12.82 2.19
N LEU A 48 4.47 -13.10 3.17
CA LEU A 48 3.78 -12.07 3.95
C LEU A 48 4.76 -11.23 4.79
N LYS A 49 5.87 -11.80 5.26
CA LYS A 49 6.85 -11.08 6.08
C LYS A 49 7.56 -10.02 5.23
N SER A 50 8.00 -10.39 4.03
CA SER A 50 8.57 -9.47 3.04
C SER A 50 7.57 -8.37 2.64
N ALA A 51 6.30 -8.72 2.42
CA ALA A 51 5.25 -7.74 2.11
C ALA A 51 5.04 -6.71 3.23
N LYS A 52 5.02 -7.18 4.50
CA LYS A 52 4.91 -6.29 5.67
C LYS A 52 6.14 -5.39 5.83
N LEU A 53 7.34 -5.94 5.63
CA LEU A 53 8.58 -5.17 5.74
C LEU A 53 8.61 -4.03 4.72
N GLN A 54 8.21 -4.31 3.47
CA GLN A 54 8.09 -3.30 2.43
C GLN A 54 7.06 -2.22 2.82
N LEU A 55 5.90 -2.61 3.34
CA LEU A 55 4.88 -1.65 3.81
C LEU A 55 5.41 -0.75 4.94
N VAL A 56 6.13 -1.31 5.91
CA VAL A 56 6.74 -0.53 7.01
C VAL A 56 7.80 0.42 6.48
N SER A 57 8.66 -0.06 5.57
CA SER A 57 9.69 0.77 4.94
C SER A 57 9.08 1.97 4.20
N GLU A 58 8.05 1.74 3.39
CA GLU A 58 7.33 2.81 2.70
C GLU A 58 6.66 3.79 3.66
N TYR A 59 6.11 3.30 4.77
CA TYR A 59 5.54 4.16 5.82
C TYR A 59 6.59 5.04 6.49
N VAL A 60 7.74 4.46 6.89
CA VAL A 60 8.85 5.22 7.50
C VAL A 60 9.38 6.27 6.53
N LEU A 61 9.54 5.93 5.25
CA LEU A 61 9.95 6.88 4.22
C LEU A 61 8.92 8.00 4.02
N SER A 62 7.62 7.67 4.06
CA SER A 62 6.54 8.66 3.98
C SER A 62 6.47 9.58 5.21
N LEU A 63 6.97 9.15 6.37
CA LEU A 63 7.10 10.00 7.55
C LEU A 63 8.37 10.87 7.44
N ALA A 64 9.49 10.28 7.02
CA ALA A 64 10.75 11.00 6.84
C ALA A 64 10.66 12.08 5.74
N SER A 65 9.82 11.88 4.72
CA SER A 65 9.56 12.87 3.68
C SER A 65 8.64 14.01 4.11
N GLN A 66 7.92 13.86 5.23
CA GLN A 66 7.17 14.97 5.82
C GLN A 66 8.16 15.89 6.51
N THR A 67 8.60 16.91 5.77
CA THR A 67 9.29 18.05 6.36
C THR A 67 8.33 18.68 7.38
N PRO A 68 8.73 18.87 8.65
CA PRO A 68 7.87 19.55 9.61
C PRO A 68 7.59 20.95 9.07
N VAL A 69 6.31 21.24 8.81
CA VAL A 69 5.85 22.58 8.45
C VAL A 69 5.93 23.42 9.73
N GLY A 70 7.09 24.01 9.98
CA GLY A 70 7.37 24.80 11.17
C GLY A 70 8.86 24.90 11.47
N ALA A 71 9.58 25.67 10.66
CA ALA A 71 10.84 26.32 11.02
C ALA A 71 10.79 27.77 10.50
#